data_AF-A0A1L7GQR5-F1
#
_entry.id   AF-A0A1L7GQR5-F1
#
_cell.length_a   1.000
_cell.length_b   1.000
_cell.length_c   1.000
_cell.angle_alpha   90.00
_cell.angle_beta   90.00
_cell.angle_gamma   90.00
#
_symmetry.space_group_name_H-M   'P 1'
#
loop_
_entity.id
_entity.type
_entity.pdbx_description
1 polymer ?
#
loop_
_entity_poly.entity_id
_entity_poly.type
_entity_poly.pdbx_seq_one_letter_code
_entity_poly.pdbx_strand_id
1 'polypeptide(L)'
;MRDVLPGLSAELVRLLQEEGEGDLAICAHDLRVLADCGCGDDFCQSFHTASHPPGTPYGPGHRNVALLPARGDLILDVVDGRIMFVEVLGRPELRPALDAALTGGAGPR
;
A
#
# COMPACT_ATOMS: atom_id res chain seq x y z
N MET A 1 6.90 4.99 -4.53
CA MET A 1 6.52 5.17 -3.12
C MET A 1 7.42 6.20 -2.45
N ARG A 2 8.74 6.00 -2.47
CA ARG A 2 9.73 6.91 -1.87
C ARG A 2 9.58 8.39 -2.28
N ASP A 3 9.26 8.67 -3.54
CA ASP A 3 9.16 10.06 -4.01
C ASP A 3 7.84 10.75 -3.66
N VAL A 4 6.79 9.96 -3.38
CA VAL A 4 5.42 10.49 -3.20
C VAL A 4 4.97 10.42 -1.75
N LEU A 5 5.30 9.34 -1.07
CA LEU A 5 4.95 9.04 0.32
C LEU A 5 6.21 8.57 1.07
N PRO A 6 7.27 9.41 1.17
CA PRO A 6 8.54 9.00 1.77
C PRO A 6 8.39 8.52 3.21
N GLY A 7 7.54 9.19 4.00
CA GLY A 7 7.28 8.82 5.40
C GLY A 7 6.64 7.44 5.52
N LEU A 8 5.58 7.17 4.74
CA LEU A 8 4.94 5.85 4.73
C LEU A 8 5.86 4.77 4.17
N SER A 9 6.69 5.08 3.17
CA SER A 9 7.70 4.13 2.66
C SER A 9 8.69 3.73 3.76
N ALA A 10 9.23 4.70 4.49
CA ALA A 10 10.16 4.43 5.59
C ALA A 10 9.50 3.64 6.73
N GLU A 11 8.25 3.98 7.06
CA GLU A 11 7.49 3.27 8.08
C GLU A 11 7.19 1.82 7.69
N LEU A 12 6.76 1.57 6.44
CA LEU A 12 6.55 0.24 5.90
C LEU A 12 7.82 -0.62 6.00
N VAL A 13 8.96 -0.08 5.57
CA VAL A 13 10.24 -0.79 5.62
C VAL A 13 10.61 -1.17 7.05
N ARG A 14 10.48 -0.23 7.99
CA ARG A 14 10.77 -0.46 9.41
C ARG A 14 9.84 -1.54 9.98
N LEU A 15 8.53 -1.41 9.79
CA LEU A 15 7.55 -2.35 10.32
C LEU A 15 7.71 -3.75 9.72
N LEU A 16 7.98 -3.85 8.42
CA LEU A 16 8.25 -5.14 7.78
C LEU A 16 9.51 -5.80 8.34
N GLN A 17 10.57 -5.04 8.61
CA GLN A 17 11.77 -5.56 9.27
C GLN A 17 11.47 -6.08 10.68
N GLU A 18 10.65 -5.36 11.45
CA GLU A 18 10.23 -5.76 12.80
C GLU A 18 9.40 -7.04 12.80
N GLU A 19 8.54 -7.23 11.80
CA GLU A 19 7.75 -8.46 11.60
C GLU A 19 8.56 -9.61 10.96
N GLY A 20 9.86 -9.44 10.69
CA GLY A 20 10.72 -10.46 10.08
C GLY A 20 10.54 -10.62 8.56
N GLU A 21 9.83 -9.70 7.92
CA GLU A 21 9.48 -9.69 6.50
C GLU A 21 10.54 -8.98 5.64
N GLY A 22 11.80 -9.39 5.77
CA GLY A 22 12.95 -8.71 5.16
C GLY A 22 12.87 -8.55 3.63
N ASP A 23 12.42 -9.59 2.93
CA ASP A 23 12.26 -9.54 1.47
C ASP A 23 11.18 -8.53 1.05
N LEU A 24 10.07 -8.48 1.79
CA LEU A 24 9.01 -7.49 1.56
C LEU A 24 9.49 -6.08 1.88
N ALA A 25 10.34 -5.91 2.90
CA ALA A 25 10.92 -4.60 3.24
C ALA A 25 11.77 -4.05 2.08
N ILE A 26 12.52 -4.92 1.38
CA ILE A 26 13.27 -4.53 0.17
C ILE A 26 12.30 -4.06 -0.92
N CYS A 27 11.19 -4.76 -1.13
CA CYS A 27 10.18 -4.40 -2.13
C CYS A 27 9.36 -3.14 -1.77
N ALA A 28 9.09 -2.90 -0.48
CA ALA A 28 8.25 -1.79 0.01
C ALA A 28 8.76 -0.41 -0.42
N HIS A 29 10.07 -0.34 -0.60
CA HIS A 29 10.81 0.81 -1.07
C HIS A 29 10.44 1.24 -2.51
N ASP A 30 10.12 0.30 -3.39
CA ASP A 30 9.84 0.54 -4.81
C ASP A 30 8.37 0.35 -5.20
N LEU A 31 7.47 0.29 -4.21
CA LEU A 31 6.03 0.21 -4.47
C LEU A 31 5.56 1.39 -5.32
N ARG A 32 4.58 1.12 -6.18
CA ARG A 32 3.88 2.14 -6.96
C ARG A 32 2.48 2.29 -6.39
N VAL A 33 1.97 3.52 -6.34
CA VAL A 33 0.56 3.76 -6.12
C VAL A 33 -0.09 3.67 -7.50
N LEU A 34 -0.86 2.60 -7.75
CA LEU A 34 -1.45 2.33 -9.07
C LEU A 34 -2.88 2.85 -9.18
N ALA A 35 -3.70 2.55 -8.17
CA ALA A 35 -5.10 2.94 -8.09
C ALA A 35 -5.48 3.04 -6.61
N ASP A 36 -6.44 3.90 -6.28
CA ASP A 36 -7.07 3.89 -4.97
C ASP A 36 -7.97 2.66 -4.79
N CYS A 37 -8.37 2.40 -3.55
CA CYS A 37 -9.33 1.34 -3.21
C CYS A 37 -10.73 1.57 -3.82
N GLY A 38 -11.11 2.82 -4.09
CA GLY A 38 -12.39 3.15 -4.76
C GLY A 38 -13.64 3.08 -3.87
N CYS A 39 -13.52 2.81 -2.56
CA CYS A 39 -14.67 2.78 -1.65
C CYS A 39 -15.28 4.18 -1.38
N GLY A 40 -14.50 5.25 -1.54
CA GLY A 40 -14.93 6.63 -1.28
C GLY A 40 -15.00 7.01 0.21
N ASP A 41 -14.65 6.09 1.11
CA ASP A 41 -14.69 6.34 2.54
C ASP A 41 -13.57 7.30 2.98
N ASP A 42 -13.91 8.22 3.89
CA ASP A 42 -13.01 9.27 4.35
C ASP A 42 -11.84 8.72 5.18
N PHE A 43 -12.08 7.66 5.94
CA PHE A 43 -11.08 6.96 6.75
C PHE A 43 -10.18 6.01 5.94
N CYS A 44 -10.52 5.69 4.69
CA CYS A 44 -9.80 4.73 3.86
C CYS A 44 -8.86 5.41 2.87
N GLN A 45 -7.56 5.20 3.02
CA GLN A 45 -6.48 5.67 2.15
C GLN A 45 -5.79 4.51 1.42
N SER A 46 -6.44 3.35 1.38
CA SER A 46 -5.87 2.13 0.83
C SER A 46 -5.68 2.23 -0.69
N PHE A 47 -4.67 1.54 -1.21
CA PHE A 47 -4.31 1.61 -2.62
C PHE A 47 -3.73 0.29 -3.15
N HIS A 48 -3.93 0.07 -4.45
CA HIS A 48 -3.33 -1.02 -5.20
C HIS A 48 -1.91 -0.67 -5.64
N THR A 49 -1.02 -1.67 -5.59
CA THR A 49 0.37 -1.58 -6.09
C THR A 49 0.58 -2.36 -7.39
N ALA A 50 -0.40 -3.17 -7.77
CA ALA A 50 -0.43 -3.97 -8.98
C ALA A 50 -1.88 -4.10 -9.50
N SER A 51 -2.03 -4.35 -10.81
CA SER A 51 -3.34 -4.57 -11.40
C SER A 51 -3.95 -5.87 -10.88
N HIS A 52 -5.21 -5.81 -10.46
CA HIS A 52 -6.00 -6.96 -10.02
C HIS A 52 -7.46 -6.79 -10.47
N PRO A 53 -8.12 -7.81 -11.05
CA PRO A 53 -9.52 -7.69 -11.47
C PRO A 53 -10.45 -7.42 -10.28
N PRO A 54 -11.30 -6.37 -10.33
CA PRO A 54 -12.23 -6.06 -9.26
C PRO A 54 -13.18 -7.22 -8.95
N GLY A 55 -13.47 -7.43 -7.67
CA GLY A 55 -14.41 -8.46 -7.21
C GLY A 55 -13.91 -9.90 -7.31
N THR A 56 -12.62 -10.11 -7.61
CA THR A 56 -12.00 -11.44 -7.64
C THR A 56 -11.05 -11.65 -6.46
N PRO A 57 -10.95 -12.87 -5.89
CA PRO A 57 -9.95 -13.17 -4.87
C PRO A 57 -8.55 -13.24 -5.49
N TYR A 58 -7.51 -13.00 -4.68
CA TYR A 58 -6.11 -13.14 -5.13
C TYR A 58 -5.70 -14.59 -5.41
N GLY A 59 -6.35 -15.58 -4.76
CA GLY A 59 -6.09 -17.00 -4.98
C GLY A 59 -4.99 -17.58 -4.07
N PRO A 60 -4.49 -18.80 -4.38
CA PRO A 60 -3.41 -19.43 -3.62
C PRO A 60 -2.16 -18.55 -3.54
N GLY A 61 -1.43 -18.65 -2.43
CA GLY A 61 -0.24 -17.81 -2.18
C GLY A 61 -0.56 -16.43 -1.62
N HIS A 62 -1.84 -16.04 -1.59
CA HIS A 62 -2.30 -14.85 -0.87
C HIS A 62 -2.16 -15.02 0.64
N ARG A 63 -1.63 -13.98 1.29
CA ARG A 63 -1.69 -13.81 2.74
C ARG A 63 -1.76 -12.33 3.10
N ASN A 64 -2.25 -12.08 4.31
CA ASN A 64 -2.17 -10.77 4.93
C ASN A 64 -0.90 -10.65 5.78
N VAL A 65 -0.26 -9.49 5.73
CA VAL A 65 0.75 -9.06 6.69
C VAL A 65 0.19 -7.87 7.45
N ALA A 66 -0.27 -8.12 8.67
CA ALA A 66 -0.75 -7.06 9.55
C ALA A 66 0.45 -6.44 10.27
N LEU A 67 0.65 -5.14 10.09
CA LEU A 67 1.73 -4.39 10.73
C LEU A 67 1.19 -3.64 11.95
N LEU A 68 2.10 -3.24 12.84
CA LEU A 68 1.77 -2.52 14.08
C LEU A 68 2.27 -1.05 14.04
N PRO A 69 1.63 -0.17 13.26
CA PRO A 69 2.00 1.24 13.22
C PRO A 69 1.62 1.95 14.53
N ALA A 70 2.21 3.12 14.78
CA ALA A 70 1.84 3.94 15.93
C ALA A 70 0.46 4.62 15.78
N ARG A 71 -0.08 4.67 14.56
CA ARG A 71 -1.35 5.33 14.23
C ARG A 71 -2.05 4.61 13.08
N GLY A 72 -3.37 4.43 13.24
CA GLY A 72 -4.22 3.82 12.24
C GLY A 72 -3.89 2.35 12.02
N ASP A 73 -4.38 1.81 10.92
CA ASP A 73 -4.14 0.42 10.54
C ASP A 73 -3.29 0.36 9.27
N LEU A 74 -2.41 -0.64 9.22
CA LEU A 74 -1.58 -0.94 8.07
C LEU A 74 -1.53 -2.46 7.83
N ILE A 75 -2.21 -2.91 6.78
CA ILE A 75 -2.25 -4.33 6.39
C ILE A 75 -1.85 -4.44 4.93
N LEU A 76 -1.05 -5.46 4.60
CA LEU A 76 -0.60 -5.73 3.24
C LEU A 76 -1.24 -7.01 2.73
N ASP A 77 -1.85 -6.94 1.55
CA ASP A 77 -2.13 -8.15 0.78
C ASP A 77 -0.89 -8.53 -0.01
N VAL A 78 -0.37 -9.72 0.27
CA VAL A 78 0.83 -10.26 -0.36
C VAL A 78 0.46 -11.52 -1.13
N VAL A 79 0.90 -11.62 -2.39
CA VAL A 79 0.76 -12.82 -3.22
C VAL A 79 2.15 -13.24 -3.67
N ASP A 80 2.58 -14.44 -3.25
CA ASP A 80 3.89 -15.01 -3.60
C ASP A 80 5.07 -14.04 -3.41
N GLY A 81 5.08 -13.33 -2.28
CA GLY A 81 6.14 -12.36 -1.92
C GLY A 81 5.99 -10.98 -2.58
N ARG A 82 4.92 -10.74 -3.34
CA ARG A 82 4.61 -9.42 -3.92
C ARG A 82 3.50 -8.73 -3.14
N ILE A 83 3.74 -7.52 -2.66
CA ILE A 83 2.70 -6.64 -2.09
C ILE A 83 1.81 -6.19 -3.24
N MET A 84 0.52 -6.54 -3.19
CA MET A 84 -0.50 -6.25 -4.21
C MET A 84 -1.41 -5.08 -3.80
N PHE A 85 -1.60 -4.91 -2.49
CA PHE A 85 -2.45 -3.88 -1.92
C PHE A 85 -1.89 -3.44 -0.56
N VAL A 86 -2.05 -2.17 -0.26
CA VAL A 86 -1.71 -1.57 1.03
C VAL A 86 -2.99 -1.00 1.60
N GLU A 87 -3.51 -1.64 2.63
CA GLU A 87 -4.61 -1.14 3.44
C GLU A 87 -4.08 -0.07 4.39
N VAL A 88 -4.69 1.11 4.34
CA VAL A 88 -4.35 2.26 5.17
C VAL A 88 -5.64 2.86 5.71
N LEU A 89 -5.91 2.64 7.00
CA LEU A 89 -7.13 3.14 7.64
C LEU A 89 -6.81 4.14 8.75
N GLY A 90 -7.62 5.19 8.86
CA GLY A 90 -7.51 6.18 9.94
C GLY A 90 -6.27 7.07 9.86
N ARG A 91 -5.75 7.34 8.64
CA ARG A 91 -4.58 8.18 8.39
C ARG A 91 -4.89 9.29 7.37
N PRO A 92 -5.88 10.16 7.65
CA PRO A 92 -6.34 11.18 6.70
C PRO A 92 -5.21 12.14 6.28
N GLU A 93 -4.14 12.26 7.06
CA GLU A 93 -2.94 13.03 6.71
C GLU A 93 -2.25 12.57 5.42
N LEU A 94 -2.46 11.32 4.99
CA LEU A 94 -1.84 10.76 3.78
C LEU A 94 -2.62 11.08 2.49
N ARG A 95 -3.89 11.49 2.61
CA ARG A 95 -4.78 11.73 1.46
C ARG A 95 -4.20 12.70 0.42
N PRO A 96 -3.67 13.89 0.79
CA PRO A 96 -3.22 14.84 -0.22
C PRO A 96 -2.07 14.31 -1.09
N ALA A 97 -1.15 13.54 -0.49
CA ALA A 97 -0.03 12.95 -1.20
C ALA A 97 -0.46 11.76 -2.09
N LEU A 98 -1.42 10.95 -1.63
CA LEU A 98 -2.01 9.88 -2.44
C LEU A 98 -2.78 10.42 -3.65
N ASP A 99 -3.59 11.45 -3.46
CA ASP A 99 -4.35 12.10 -4.55
C ASP A 99 -3.38 12.67 -5.60
N ALA A 100 -2.29 13.32 -5.15
CA ALA A 100 -1.23 13.79 -6.03
C ALA A 100 -0.54 12.64 -6.80
N ALA A 101 -0.31 11.49 -6.15
CA ALA A 101 0.27 10.29 -6.78
C ALA A 101 -0.61 9.76 -7.92
N LEU A 102 -1.91 9.64 -7.64
CA LEU A 102 -2.89 9.05 -8.52
C LEU A 102 -3.22 9.97 -9.70
N THR A 103 -3.26 11.28 -9.49
CA THR A 103 -3.48 12.28 -10.54
C THR A 103 -2.23 12.53 -11.38
N GLY A 104 -1.04 12.51 -10.78
CA GLY A 104 0.24 12.72 -11.47
C GLY A 104 0.69 11.56 -12.35
N GLY A 105 0.16 10.35 -12.15
CA GLY A 105 0.41 9.17 -12.99
C GLY A 105 -0.38 9.16 -14.32
N ALA A 106 -1.39 10.03 -14.46
CA ALA A 106 -2.19 10.17 -15.68
C ALA A 106 -1.51 11.11 -16.70
N GLY A 107 -0.29 10.77 -17.14
CA GLY A 107 0.23 11.29 -18.40
C GLY A 107 -0.59 10.76 -19.59
N PRO A 108 -0.79 11.52 -20.68
CA PRO A 108 -1.61 11.06 -21.79
C PRO A 108 -0.99 9.80 -22.41
N ARG A 109 -1.84 8.79 -22.63
CA ARG A 109 -1.49 7.55 -23.34
C ARG A 109 -1.21 7.81 -24.82
#